data_AF-A0A817DHJ0-F1
#
_entry.id   AF-A0A817DHJ0-F1
#
_cell.length_a   1.000
_cell.length_b   1.000
_cell.length_c   1.000
_cell.angle_alpha   90.00
_cell.angle_beta   90.00
_cell.angle_gamma   90.00
#
_symmetry.space_group_name_H-M   'P 1'
#
loop_
_entity.id
_entity.type
_entity.pdbx_description
1 polymer ?
#
loop_
_entity_poly.entity_id
_entity_poly.type
_entity_poly.pdbx_seq_one_letter_code
_entity_poly.pdbx_strand_id
1 'polypeptide(L)'
;MTSSFHCGEYQSIVQQIKEEAHQHFQEFNIVRIKIKSSTSNEGVPQTDIDMKLFWNKIRNYFEFNYHVSLESDHKGESLRKFINQCQTNYRLNSQLSRTVIKQINEKNFHHRITMDLFHIGRRRAFEINDEIVEYSTQNNFPSPEITSSFTIYDSFSELDQS
;
A
#
# COMPACT_ATOMS: atom_id res chain seq x y z
N MET A 1 4.80 -7.91 -15.92
CA MET A 1 4.65 -8.23 -14.49
C MET A 1 5.08 -9.68 -14.32
N THR A 2 6.04 -9.96 -13.45
CA THR A 2 6.53 -11.32 -13.14
C THR A 2 6.29 -11.60 -11.66
N SER A 3 5.95 -12.84 -11.32
CA SER A 3 5.72 -13.29 -9.94
C SER A 3 6.51 -14.56 -9.66
N SER A 4 7.19 -14.62 -8.52
CA SER A 4 8.02 -15.74 -8.09
C SER A 4 7.80 -16.01 -6.60
N PHE A 5 7.80 -17.28 -6.19
CA PHE A 5 7.68 -17.68 -4.79
C PHE A 5 9.07 -17.84 -4.16
N HIS A 6 9.23 -17.28 -2.95
CA HIS A 6 10.48 -17.30 -2.18
C HIS A 6 10.19 -17.70 -0.74
N CYS A 7 11.01 -18.57 -0.15
CA CYS A 7 10.89 -19.04 1.23
C CYS A 7 12.21 -18.83 1.97
N GLY A 8 12.16 -18.34 3.22
CA GLY A 8 13.34 -18.07 4.05
C GLY A 8 13.29 -16.72 4.76
N GLU A 9 14.41 -16.35 5.38
CA GLU A 9 14.57 -15.07 6.09
C GLU A 9 14.49 -13.87 5.13
N TYR A 10 13.81 -12.79 5.56
CA TYR A 10 13.58 -11.64 4.69
C TYR A 10 14.86 -11.02 4.12
N GLN A 11 15.93 -10.95 4.91
CA GLN A 11 17.21 -10.39 4.43
C GLN A 11 17.77 -11.19 3.25
N SER A 12 17.73 -12.52 3.34
CA SER A 12 18.19 -13.42 2.29
C SER A 12 17.31 -13.33 1.05
N ILE A 13 15.99 -13.33 1.22
CA ILE A 13 15.02 -13.19 0.10
C ILE A 13 15.20 -11.87 -0.63
N VAL A 14 15.36 -10.76 0.10
CA VAL A 14 15.55 -9.44 -0.51
C VAL A 14 16.82 -9.42 -1.36
N GLN A 15 17.92 -10.01 -0.88
CA GLN A 15 19.16 -10.06 -1.65
C GLN A 15 19.03 -10.95 -2.88
N GLN A 16 18.44 -12.13 -2.74
CA GLN A 16 18.19 -13.05 -3.86
C GLN A 16 17.34 -12.39 -4.96
N ILE A 17 16.21 -11.78 -4.62
CA ILE A 17 15.32 -11.12 -5.59
C ILE A 17 16.05 -9.97 -6.29
N LYS A 18 16.89 -9.22 -5.56
CA LYS A 18 17.70 -8.16 -6.18
C LYS A 18 18.66 -8.75 -7.21
N GLU A 19 19.38 -9.82 -6.88
CA GLU A 19 20.32 -10.46 -7.81
C GLU A 19 19.59 -11.01 -9.04
N GLU A 20 18.48 -11.72 -8.85
CA GLU A 20 17.63 -12.23 -9.93
C GLU A 20 17.13 -11.10 -10.85
N ALA A 21 16.67 -10.00 -10.27
CA ALA A 21 16.19 -8.85 -11.05
C ALA A 21 17.31 -8.28 -11.94
N HIS A 22 18.53 -8.11 -11.41
CA HIS A 22 19.66 -7.62 -12.20
C HIS A 22 20.16 -8.63 -13.23
N GLN A 23 19.99 -9.94 -13.00
CA GLN A 23 20.37 -10.97 -13.97
C GLN A 23 19.35 -11.09 -15.11
N HIS A 24 18.06 -11.03 -14.82
CA HIS A 24 17.00 -11.26 -15.81
C HIS A 24 16.61 -10.02 -16.61
N PHE A 25 16.84 -8.82 -16.07
CA PHE A 25 16.42 -7.57 -16.71
C PHE A 25 17.61 -6.67 -17.07
N GLN A 26 18.76 -7.27 -17.44
CA GLN A 26 20.00 -6.56 -17.80
C GLN A 26 19.83 -5.52 -18.91
N GLU A 27 18.89 -5.75 -19.83
CA GLU A 27 18.61 -4.85 -20.95
C GLU A 27 17.74 -3.63 -20.56
N PHE A 28 17.21 -3.62 -19.35
CA PHE A 28 16.34 -2.55 -18.86
C PHE A 28 17.03 -1.73 -17.77
N ASN A 29 16.79 -0.41 -17.80
CA ASN A 29 17.12 0.43 -16.65
C ASN A 29 16.09 0.20 -15.54
N ILE A 30 16.46 -0.59 -14.52
CA ILE A 30 15.58 -0.89 -13.39
C ILE A 30 15.43 0.37 -12.52
N VAL A 31 14.30 1.07 -12.67
CA VAL A 31 14.03 2.32 -11.94
C VAL A 31 13.64 2.06 -10.47
N ARG A 32 12.96 0.94 -10.19
CA ARG A 32 12.50 0.58 -8.84
C ARG A 32 12.34 -0.92 -8.67
N ILE A 33 12.76 -1.43 -7.53
CA ILE A 33 12.45 -2.78 -7.03
C ILE A 33 11.65 -2.62 -5.75
N LYS A 34 10.41 -3.13 -5.75
CA LYS A 34 9.53 -3.18 -4.57
C LYS A 34 9.21 -4.64 -4.27
N ILE A 35 9.50 -5.08 -3.05
CA ILE A 35 9.27 -6.45 -2.59
C ILE A 35 8.26 -6.39 -1.45
N LYS A 36 7.18 -7.16 -1.58
CA LYS A 36 6.05 -7.19 -0.65
C LYS A 36 5.89 -8.58 -0.07
N SER A 37 5.64 -8.63 1.22
CA SER A 37 5.28 -9.83 1.96
C SER A 37 3.79 -9.82 2.28
N SER A 38 3.20 -11.01 2.47
CA SER A 38 1.88 -11.11 3.08
C SER A 38 1.94 -10.56 4.50
N THR A 39 0.90 -9.83 4.92
CA THR A 39 0.75 -9.35 6.31
C THR A 39 0.62 -10.49 7.32
N SER A 40 0.28 -11.70 6.87
CA SER A 40 0.18 -12.90 7.70
C SER A 40 1.51 -13.61 7.92
N ASN A 41 2.56 -13.28 7.17
CA ASN A 41 3.84 -13.99 7.23
C ASN A 41 4.53 -13.79 8.59
N GLU A 42 5.29 -14.80 9.00
CA GLU A 42 6.18 -14.70 10.14
C GLU A 42 7.24 -13.60 9.92
N GLY A 43 7.72 -13.01 11.00
CA GLY A 43 8.70 -11.91 10.97
C GLY A 43 8.12 -10.53 10.62
N VAL A 44 6.88 -10.43 10.12
CA VAL A 44 6.18 -9.15 9.97
C VAL A 44 6.02 -8.47 11.34
N PRO A 45 6.36 -7.18 11.49
CA PRO A 45 6.36 -6.51 12.79
C PRO A 45 4.95 -6.47 13.38
N GLN A 46 4.77 -6.98 14.59
CA GLN A 46 3.44 -7.04 15.23
C GLN A 46 3.10 -5.71 15.89
N THR A 47 4.09 -5.08 16.50
CA THR A 47 3.97 -3.84 17.28
C THR A 47 4.82 -2.72 16.68
N ASP A 48 4.50 -1.47 17.06
CA ASP A 48 5.29 -0.29 16.68
C ASP A 48 6.74 -0.39 17.22
N ILE A 49 6.95 -1.13 18.31
CA ILE A 49 8.27 -1.40 18.88
C ILE A 49 9.06 -2.32 17.95
N ASP A 50 8.46 -3.41 17.48
CA ASP A 50 9.11 -4.33 16.53
C ASP A 50 9.52 -3.58 15.26
N MET A 51 8.61 -2.74 14.75
CA MET A 51 8.86 -1.90 13.59
C MET A 51 10.05 -0.95 13.81
N LYS A 52 10.15 -0.37 15.02
CA LYS A 52 11.23 0.56 15.37
C LYS A 52 12.58 -0.13 15.55
N LEU A 53 12.60 -1.35 16.08
CA LEU A 53 13.83 -2.07 16.44
C LEU A 53 14.43 -2.85 15.28
N PHE A 54 13.60 -3.47 14.44
CA PHE A 54 14.06 -4.47 13.46
C PHE A 54 13.93 -4.03 12.00
N TRP A 55 13.23 -2.93 11.74
CA TRP A 55 12.89 -2.53 10.37
C TRP A 55 13.36 -1.12 10.01
N ASN A 56 13.61 -0.91 8.71
CA ASN A 56 13.99 0.39 8.21
C ASN A 56 12.75 1.29 8.12
N LYS A 57 12.77 2.35 8.91
CA LYS A 57 11.68 3.32 9.05
C LYS A 57 11.24 3.99 7.74
N ILE A 58 12.12 4.09 6.74
CA ILE A 58 11.85 4.80 5.48
C ILE A 58 11.39 3.81 4.39
N ARG A 59 11.88 2.57 4.44
CA ARG A 59 11.67 1.59 3.36
C ARG A 59 10.61 0.55 3.67
N ASN A 60 10.26 0.39 4.94
CA ASN A 60 9.31 -0.61 5.39
C ASN A 60 8.04 0.05 5.89
N TYR A 61 6.91 -0.50 5.47
CA TYR A 61 5.58 0.01 5.80
C TYR A 61 4.52 -1.04 5.48
N PHE A 62 3.38 -0.92 6.16
CA PHE A 62 2.18 -1.62 5.74
C PHE A 62 1.50 -0.85 4.61
N GLU A 63 1.07 -1.57 3.58
CA GLU A 63 0.35 -1.00 2.45
C GLU A 63 -1.05 -1.63 2.39
N PHE A 64 -2.08 -0.78 2.37
CA PHE A 64 -3.46 -1.19 2.11
C PHE A 64 -3.92 -0.59 0.78
N ASN A 65 -4.40 -1.41 -0.14
CA ASN A 65 -5.00 -0.96 -1.39
C ASN A 65 -6.51 -1.14 -1.35
N TYR A 66 -7.22 -0.03 -1.44
CA TYR A 66 -8.68 0.03 -1.50
C TYR A 66 -9.11 0.14 -2.95
N HIS A 67 -9.88 -0.82 -3.43
CA HIS A 67 -10.49 -0.82 -4.75
C HIS A 67 -11.94 -0.41 -4.60
N VAL A 68 -12.30 0.74 -5.18
CA VAL A 68 -13.63 1.34 -5.04
C VAL A 68 -14.23 1.69 -6.39
N SER A 69 -15.52 1.43 -6.52
CA SER A 69 -16.33 1.82 -7.69
C SER A 69 -17.17 3.03 -7.33
N LEU A 70 -16.97 4.13 -8.04
CA LEU A 70 -17.74 5.36 -7.84
C LEU A 70 -18.55 5.68 -9.10
N GLU A 71 -19.83 6.01 -8.90
CA GLU A 71 -20.70 6.48 -9.97
C GLU A 71 -20.47 7.98 -10.23
N SER A 72 -20.40 8.35 -11.51
CA SER A 72 -20.26 9.70 -12.05
C SER A 72 -19.05 10.51 -11.56
N ASP A 73 -18.07 9.88 -10.88
CA ASP A 73 -16.88 10.54 -10.31
C ASP A 73 -15.73 10.72 -11.33
N HIS A 74 -16.08 11.15 -12.55
CA HIS A 74 -15.15 11.35 -13.67
C HIS A 74 -13.95 12.25 -13.33
N LYS A 75 -14.14 13.27 -12.49
CA LYS A 75 -13.08 14.18 -12.00
C LYS A 75 -12.43 13.70 -10.70
N GLY A 76 -12.99 12.71 -10.02
CA GLY A 76 -12.49 12.22 -8.74
C GLY A 76 -12.71 13.17 -7.56
N GLU A 77 -13.73 14.01 -7.62
CA GLU A 77 -14.02 15.01 -6.59
C GLU A 77 -14.54 14.33 -5.32
N SER A 78 -15.42 13.34 -5.47
CA SER A 78 -15.93 12.55 -4.35
C SER A 78 -14.81 11.78 -3.67
N LEU A 79 -13.95 11.14 -4.47
CA LEU A 79 -12.78 10.45 -3.97
C LEU A 79 -11.78 11.38 -3.28
N ARG A 80 -11.50 12.56 -3.85
CA ARG A 80 -10.60 13.55 -3.24
C ARG A 80 -11.15 14.05 -1.90
N LYS A 81 -12.47 14.29 -1.83
CA LYS A 81 -13.13 14.69 -0.59
C LYS A 81 -12.98 13.62 0.48
N PHE A 82 -13.23 12.35 0.14
CA PHE A 82 -13.05 11.23 1.05
C PHE A 82 -11.59 11.14 1.56
N ILE A 83 -10.60 11.19 0.66
CA ILE A 83 -9.18 11.14 1.03
C ILE A 83 -8.81 12.30 1.96
N ASN A 84 -9.21 13.54 1.63
CA ASN A 84 -8.92 14.71 2.45
C ASN A 84 -9.53 14.60 3.86
N GLN A 85 -10.74 14.03 3.96
CA GLN A 85 -11.40 13.79 5.24
C GLN A 85 -10.67 12.73 6.05
N CYS A 86 -10.27 11.61 5.44
CA CYS A 86 -9.47 10.58 6.11
C CYS A 86 -8.12 11.14 6.58
N GLN A 87 -7.42 11.90 5.75
CA GLN A 87 -6.16 12.55 6.11
C GLN A 87 -6.32 13.49 7.32
N THR A 88 -7.41 14.27 7.35
CA THR A 88 -7.70 15.22 8.43
C THR A 88 -8.06 14.51 9.74
N ASN A 89 -8.98 13.55 9.69
CA ASN A 89 -9.53 12.89 10.88
C ASN A 89 -8.53 11.96 11.55
N TYR A 90 -7.72 11.25 10.76
CA TYR A 90 -6.80 10.22 11.25
C TYR A 90 -5.34 10.67 11.29
N ARG A 91 -5.08 11.97 11.01
CA ARG A 91 -3.72 12.55 10.95
C ARG A 91 -2.78 11.78 10.02
N LEU A 92 -3.33 11.17 8.96
CA LEU A 92 -2.62 10.37 7.96
C LEU A 92 -1.94 11.27 6.92
N ASN A 93 -1.22 12.29 7.39
CA ASN A 93 -0.56 13.25 6.52
C ASN A 93 0.40 12.50 5.59
N SER A 94 0.22 12.65 4.27
CA SER A 94 0.99 12.01 3.19
C SER A 94 0.90 10.48 3.05
N GLN A 95 0.02 9.82 3.80
CA GLN A 95 -0.06 8.34 3.81
C GLN A 95 -1.12 7.78 2.85
N LEU A 96 -1.94 8.62 2.22
CA LEU A 96 -2.98 8.20 1.28
C LEU A 96 -2.69 8.78 -0.10
N SER A 97 -2.39 7.92 -1.07
CA SER A 97 -2.22 8.27 -2.49
C SER A 97 -3.36 7.70 -3.32
N ARG A 98 -3.65 8.35 -4.45
CA ARG A 98 -4.75 8.00 -5.35
C ARG A 98 -4.21 7.59 -6.72
N THR A 99 -4.75 6.51 -7.27
CA THR A 99 -4.58 6.16 -8.69
C THR A 99 -5.96 5.87 -9.30
N VAL A 100 -6.28 6.49 -10.44
CA VAL A 100 -7.45 6.07 -11.24
C VAL A 100 -7.04 4.86 -12.05
N ILE A 101 -7.71 3.72 -11.85
CA ILE A 101 -7.34 2.48 -12.54
C ILE A 101 -8.03 2.38 -13.90
N LYS A 102 -9.36 2.56 -13.94
CA LYS A 102 -10.12 2.23 -15.14
C LYS A 102 -11.50 2.86 -15.12
N GLN A 103 -11.93 3.41 -16.25
CA GLN A 103 -13.34 3.69 -16.51
C GLN A 103 -14.02 2.39 -16.97
N ILE A 104 -15.07 1.96 -16.28
CA ILE A 104 -15.82 0.75 -16.65
C ILE A 104 -16.83 1.07 -17.76
N ASN A 105 -17.54 2.19 -17.61
CA ASN A 105 -18.50 2.73 -18.57
C ASN A 105 -18.65 4.23 -18.34
N GLU A 106 -19.59 4.89 -19.04
CA GLU A 106 -19.80 6.35 -18.92
C GLU A 106 -20.08 6.82 -17.48
N LYS A 107 -20.63 5.93 -16.64
CA LYS A 107 -21.05 6.27 -15.28
C LYS A 107 -20.17 5.67 -14.19
N ASN A 108 -19.47 4.57 -14.40
CA ASN A 108 -18.76 3.87 -13.32
C ASN A 108 -17.24 3.92 -13.49
N PHE A 109 -16.56 4.37 -12.45
CA PHE A 109 -15.10 4.51 -12.40
C PHE A 109 -14.52 3.65 -11.28
N HIS A 110 -13.53 2.81 -11.62
CA HIS A 110 -12.70 2.11 -10.66
C HIS A 110 -11.53 2.98 -10.24
N HIS A 111 -11.47 3.24 -8.94
CA HIS A 111 -10.35 3.92 -8.32
C HIS A 111 -9.60 2.98 -7.39
N ARG A 112 -8.30 3.21 -7.27
CA ARG A 112 -7.47 2.66 -6.21
C ARG A 112 -6.99 3.77 -5.31
N ILE A 113 -7.14 3.55 -4.02
CA ILE A 113 -6.52 4.33 -2.97
C ILE A 113 -5.46 3.43 -2.36
N THR A 114 -4.26 3.96 -2.18
CA THR A 114 -3.18 3.24 -1.50
C THR A 114 -2.89 3.97 -0.20
N MET A 115 -2.88 3.23 0.91
CA MET A 115 -2.48 3.72 2.21
C MET A 115 -1.16 3.11 2.64
N ASP A 116 -0.15 3.94 2.87
CA ASP A 116 1.18 3.53 3.32
C ASP A 116 1.41 3.96 4.77
N LEU A 117 1.46 2.99 5.68
CA LEU A 117 1.64 3.21 7.12
C LEU A 117 3.08 2.88 7.54
N PHE A 118 3.88 3.94 7.69
CA PHE A 118 5.26 3.86 8.17
C PHE A 118 5.32 3.84 9.70
N HIS A 119 6.36 3.19 10.23
CA HIS A 119 6.67 3.13 11.68
C HIS A 119 5.62 2.45 12.58
N ILE A 120 4.61 1.82 11.98
CA ILE A 120 3.49 1.20 12.68
C ILE A 120 3.60 -0.32 12.54
N GLY A 121 3.29 -1.05 13.62
CA GLY A 121 3.19 -2.52 13.60
C GLY A 121 1.84 -3.01 13.11
N ARG A 122 1.76 -4.29 12.76
CA ARG A 122 0.57 -4.93 12.16
C ARG A 122 -0.71 -4.63 12.93
N ARG A 123 -0.69 -4.76 14.27
CA ARG A 123 -1.90 -4.56 15.08
C ARG A 123 -2.51 -3.18 14.83
N ARG A 124 -1.71 -2.14 14.99
CA ARG A 124 -2.16 -0.76 14.84
C ARG A 124 -2.44 -0.39 13.38
N ALA A 125 -1.71 -0.99 12.43
CA ALA A 125 -1.98 -0.81 11.01
C ALA A 125 -3.40 -1.29 10.63
N PHE A 126 -3.81 -2.44 11.18
CA PHE A 126 -5.17 -2.95 10.96
C PHE A 126 -6.23 -2.15 11.75
N GLU A 127 -5.94 -1.69 12.97
CA GLU A 127 -6.83 -0.78 13.70
C GLU A 127 -7.14 0.49 12.87
N ILE A 128 -6.11 1.13 12.30
CA ILE A 128 -6.28 2.31 11.43
C ILE A 128 -7.09 1.95 10.17
N ASN A 129 -6.83 0.78 9.56
CA ASN A 129 -7.63 0.34 8.42
C ASN A 129 -9.11 0.18 8.79
N ASP A 130 -9.40 -0.44 9.92
CA ASP A 130 -10.77 -0.68 10.38
C ASP A 130 -11.49 0.65 10.66
N GLU A 131 -10.79 1.63 11.25
CA GLU A 131 -11.29 2.99 11.44
C GLU A 131 -11.67 3.67 10.10
N ILE A 132 -10.85 3.51 9.05
CA ILE A 132 -11.15 4.05 7.71
C ILE A 132 -12.36 3.36 7.09
N VAL A 133 -12.48 2.04 7.23
CA VAL A 133 -13.63 1.27 6.73
C VAL A 133 -14.91 1.68 7.45
N GLU A 134 -14.84 1.88 8.76
CA GLU A 134 -15.97 2.39 9.54
C GLU A 134 -16.37 3.80 9.07
N TYR A 135 -15.40 4.70 8.90
CA TYR A 135 -15.64 6.04 8.39
C TYR A 135 -16.29 6.03 7.00
N SER A 136 -15.80 5.18 6.10
CA SER A 136 -16.40 4.95 4.78
C SER A 136 -17.87 4.57 4.90
N THR A 137 -18.17 3.62 5.77
CA THR A 137 -19.54 3.13 6.00
C THR A 137 -20.45 4.23 6.55
N GLN A 138 -19.99 4.97 7.56
CA GLN A 138 -20.76 6.07 8.18
C GLN A 138 -21.05 7.23 7.21
N ASN A 139 -20.22 7.43 6.18
CA ASN A 139 -20.37 8.49 5.20
C ASN A 139 -21.01 8.02 3.88
N ASN A 140 -21.61 6.82 3.85
CA ASN A 140 -22.20 6.21 2.65
C ASN A 140 -21.22 6.10 1.48
N PHE A 141 -19.93 5.96 1.77
CA PHE A 141 -18.91 5.69 0.76
C PHE A 141 -18.89 4.18 0.47
N PRO A 142 -18.77 3.74 -0.81
CA PRO A 142 -18.86 2.33 -1.15
C PRO A 142 -17.85 1.48 -0.40
N SER A 143 -18.29 0.28 0.02
CA SER A 143 -17.41 -0.69 0.67
C SER A 143 -16.26 -1.06 -0.27
N PRO A 144 -14.99 -0.80 0.11
CA PRO A 144 -13.85 -1.12 -0.72
C PRO A 144 -13.54 -2.62 -0.67
N GLU A 145 -13.09 -3.18 -1.79
CA GLU A 145 -12.28 -4.39 -1.73
C GLU A 145 -10.86 -4.00 -1.26
N ILE A 146 -10.33 -4.68 -0.24
CA ILE A 146 -9.07 -4.29 0.41
C ILE A 146 -8.06 -5.43 0.25
N THR A 147 -6.89 -5.09 -0.27
CA THR A 147 -5.72 -5.97 -0.18
C THR A 147 -4.68 -5.33 0.74
N SER A 148 -4.00 -6.16 1.55
CA SER A 148 -2.98 -5.70 2.47
C SER A 148 -1.65 -6.41 2.22
N SER A 149 -0.56 -5.68 2.38
CA SER A 149 0.80 -6.22 2.26
C SER A 149 1.75 -5.47 3.19
N PHE A 150 2.91 -6.07 3.46
CA PHE A 150 4.00 -5.41 4.15
C PHE A 150 5.17 -5.25 3.18
N THR A 151 5.58 -4.01 2.91
CA THR A 151 6.72 -3.73 2.05
C THR A 151 8.01 -4.02 2.81
N ILE A 152 8.71 -5.07 2.41
CA ILE A 152 9.98 -5.49 3.05
C ILE A 152 11.20 -4.85 2.40
N TYR A 153 11.06 -4.38 1.16
CA TYR A 153 12.11 -3.62 0.47
C TYR A 153 11.49 -2.72 -0.59
N ASP A 154 12.00 -1.50 -0.66
CA ASP A 154 11.65 -0.52 -1.67
C ASP A 154 12.91 0.28 -2.01
N SER A 155 13.41 0.12 -3.23
CA SER A 155 14.63 0.82 -3.66
C SER A 155 14.38 2.31 -3.90
N PHE A 156 13.12 2.73 -4.10
CA PHE A 156 12.79 4.10 -4.47
C PHE A 156 11.33 4.43 -4.13
N SER A 157 11.04 4.60 -2.83
CA SER A 157 9.69 4.86 -2.32
C SER A 157 9.13 6.23 -2.70
N GLU A 158 9.97 7.18 -3.11
CA GLU A 158 9.57 8.55 -3.47
C GLU A 158 8.73 8.61 -4.76
N LEU A 159 8.77 7.59 -5.62
CA LEU A 159 7.95 7.54 -6.84
C LEU A 159 6.44 7.48 -6.57
N ASP A 160 6.02 7.02 -5.38
CA ASP A 160 4.60 6.93 -5.03
C ASP A 160 4.00 8.28 -4.57
N GLN A 161 4.80 9.35 -4.49
CA GLN A 161 4.38 10.69 -4.02
C GLN A 161 3.87 11.63 -5.13
N SER A 162 3.54 11.10 -6.31
CA SER A 162 3.11 11.90 -7.48
C SER A 162 1.60 12.10 -7.61
#